data_AF-A0A849SWE6-F1
#
_entry.id   AF-A0A849SWE6-F1
#
_cell.length_a   1.000
_cell.length_b   1.000
_cell.length_c   1.000
_cell.angle_alpha   90.00
_cell.angle_beta   90.00
_cell.angle_gamma   90.00
#
_symmetry.space_group_name_H-M   'P 1'
#
loop_
_entity.id
_entity.type
_entity.pdbx_description
1 polymer ?
#
loop_
_entity_poly.entity_id
_entity_poly.type
_entity_poly.pdbx_seq_one_letter_code
_entity_poly.pdbx_strand_id
1 'polypeptide(L)'
;MRFRPRASTSEVPEAPNTYVGVGSSVRGTLMITGTLRIDGEYEGDILNCDRLEVGEHGIMRSDVEVKSALILGRVHGSIRALGVIEMKTGCRIEGDVTATSVVMEPGVFFTGRCTMLENGAEAMEYGTEFARARD
;
A
#
# COMPACT_ATOMS: atom_id res chain seq x y z
N MET A 1 -4.70 46.68 14.85
CA MET A 1 -3.76 45.69 14.26
C MET A 1 -4.58 44.55 13.67
N ARG A 2 -4.41 44.28 12.37
CA ARG A 2 -5.19 43.28 11.63
C ARG A 2 -4.64 41.88 11.91
N PHE A 3 -5.36 41.07 12.67
CA PHE A 3 -5.10 39.64 12.77
C PHE A 3 -5.59 38.96 11.49
N ARG A 4 -4.66 38.37 10.73
CA ARG A 4 -4.97 37.43 9.65
C ARG A 4 -4.95 36.03 10.25
N PRO A 5 -6.07 35.30 10.35
CA PRO A 5 -6.01 33.87 10.62
C PRO A 5 -5.37 33.16 9.42
N ARG A 6 -4.33 32.38 9.70
CA ARG A 6 -3.64 31.53 8.75
C ARG A 6 -4.56 30.34 8.47
N ALA A 7 -4.98 30.16 7.22
CA ALA A 7 -5.79 29.02 6.79
C ALA A 7 -5.05 27.73 7.14
N SER A 8 -5.65 26.91 8.00
CA SER A 8 -5.32 25.49 8.08
C SER A 8 -5.96 24.83 6.86
N THR A 9 -5.21 24.69 5.78
CA THR A 9 -5.58 23.79 4.69
C THR A 9 -5.62 22.40 5.29
N SER A 10 -6.82 21.91 5.61
CA SER A 10 -7.06 20.51 5.85
C SER A 10 -6.68 19.79 4.56
N GLU A 11 -5.57 19.06 4.58
CA GLU A 11 -5.25 18.06 3.57
C GLU A 11 -6.43 17.08 3.54
N VAL A 12 -7.34 17.30 2.59
CA VAL A 12 -8.41 16.37 2.30
C VAL A 12 -7.69 15.11 1.82
N PRO A 13 -7.88 13.93 2.45
CA PRO A 13 -7.31 12.71 1.91
C PRO A 13 -7.83 12.57 0.47
N GLU A 14 -6.92 12.62 -0.50
CA GLU A 14 -7.25 12.38 -1.90
C GLU A 14 -8.05 11.09 -1.99
N ALA A 15 -9.21 11.14 -2.62
CA ALA A 15 -10.06 9.97 -2.80
C ALA A 15 -9.22 8.84 -3.42
N PRO A 16 -9.45 7.57 -3.01
CA PRO A 16 -8.74 6.47 -3.63
C PRO A 16 -8.98 6.50 -5.14
N ASN A 17 -7.90 6.67 -5.91
CA ASN A 17 -7.96 6.73 -7.37
C ASN A 17 -8.49 5.41 -7.95
N THR A 18 -8.33 4.30 -7.23
CA THR A 18 -8.76 2.99 -7.68
C THR A 18 -9.36 2.20 -6.52
N TYR A 19 -10.54 1.61 -6.76
CA TYR A 19 -11.28 0.80 -5.80
C TYR A 19 -11.66 -0.54 -6.42
N VAL A 20 -11.21 -1.63 -5.81
CA VAL A 20 -11.61 -3.00 -6.17
C VAL A 20 -12.65 -3.45 -5.16
N GLY A 21 -13.92 -3.48 -5.58
CA GLY A 21 -15.03 -3.79 -4.70
C GLY A 21 -15.20 -5.28 -4.39
N VAL A 22 -15.96 -5.55 -3.32
CA VAL A 22 -16.37 -6.91 -2.91
C VAL A 22 -17.02 -7.65 -4.09
N GLY A 23 -16.63 -8.92 -4.30
CA GLY A 23 -17.11 -9.74 -5.41
C GLY A 23 -16.37 -9.52 -6.74
N SER A 24 -15.39 -8.61 -6.77
CA SER A 24 -14.46 -8.48 -7.89
C SER A 24 -13.26 -9.38 -7.66
N SER A 25 -12.86 -10.14 -8.68
CA SER A 25 -11.60 -10.87 -8.70
C SER A 25 -10.77 -10.33 -9.85
N VAL A 26 -9.61 -9.76 -9.52
CA VAL A 26 -8.70 -9.15 -10.50
C VAL A 26 -7.42 -9.96 -10.52
N ARG A 27 -7.02 -10.39 -11.72
CA ARG A 27 -5.80 -11.14 -11.95
C ARG A 27 -4.90 -10.45 -12.97
N GLY A 28 -3.63 -10.25 -12.62
CA GLY A 28 -2.61 -9.66 -13.48
C GLY A 28 -1.95 -8.41 -12.90
N THR A 29 -1.17 -7.71 -13.72
CA THR A 29 -0.38 -6.56 -13.30
C THR A 29 -1.20 -5.27 -13.31
N LEU A 30 -1.24 -4.56 -12.17
CA LEU A 30 -1.87 -3.25 -12.05
C LEU A 30 -0.79 -2.17 -11.92
N MET A 31 -0.83 -1.17 -12.81
CA MET A 31 -0.06 0.06 -12.66
C MET A 31 -1.00 1.17 -12.21
N ILE A 32 -0.85 1.64 -10.98
CA ILE A 32 -1.74 2.63 -10.39
C ILE A 32 -0.90 3.71 -9.75
N THR A 33 -1.14 4.96 -10.12
CA THR A 33 -0.52 6.12 -9.48
C THR A 33 -1.48 6.67 -8.41
N GLY A 34 -1.00 6.73 -7.16
CA GLY A 34 -1.78 7.20 -6.01
C GLY A 34 -2.29 6.06 -5.12
N THR A 35 -3.54 6.21 -4.63
CA THR A 35 -4.12 5.32 -3.61
C THR A 35 -4.98 4.21 -4.24
N LEU A 36 -4.68 2.95 -3.90
CA LEU A 36 -5.44 1.76 -4.27
C LEU A 36 -6.13 1.18 -3.03
N ARG A 37 -7.43 0.94 -3.14
CA ARG A 37 -8.20 0.21 -2.13
C ARG A 37 -8.73 -1.12 -2.68
N ILE A 38 -8.53 -2.20 -1.94
CA ILE A 38 -8.93 -3.57 -2.28
C ILE A 38 -9.86 -4.13 -1.20
N ASP A 39 -11.13 -4.27 -1.53
CA ASP A 39 -12.17 -4.93 -0.74
C ASP A 39 -12.61 -6.28 -1.38
N GLY A 40 -11.97 -6.70 -2.48
CA GLY A 40 -12.20 -7.96 -3.19
C GLY A 40 -10.99 -8.90 -3.24
N GLU A 41 -10.92 -9.76 -4.26
CA GLU A 41 -9.77 -10.65 -4.48
C GLU A 41 -8.81 -10.06 -5.51
N TYR A 42 -7.54 -9.95 -5.15
CA TYR A 42 -6.49 -9.49 -6.05
C TYR A 42 -5.35 -10.50 -6.10
N GLU A 43 -4.88 -10.85 -7.30
CA GLU A 43 -3.75 -11.74 -7.50
C GLU A 43 -2.89 -11.27 -8.71
N GLY A 44 -1.61 -11.00 -8.49
CA GLY A 44 -0.71 -10.45 -9.52
C GLY A 44 0.21 -9.38 -8.95
N ASP A 45 0.86 -8.58 -9.80
CA ASP A 45 1.83 -7.57 -9.36
C ASP A 45 1.24 -6.16 -9.35
N ILE A 46 1.44 -5.41 -8.26
CA ILE A 46 1.06 -4.00 -8.17
C ILE A 46 2.31 -3.14 -8.31
N LEU A 47 2.29 -2.27 -9.31
CA LEU A 47 3.38 -1.35 -9.64
C LEU A 47 2.90 0.11 -9.45
N ASN A 48 3.83 0.97 -9.02
CA ASN A 48 3.64 2.42 -8.81
C ASN A 48 2.68 2.86 -7.70
N CYS A 49 2.27 1.97 -6.80
CA CYS A 49 1.24 2.32 -5.83
C CYS A 49 1.84 3.15 -4.68
N ASP A 50 1.32 4.35 -4.45
CA ASP A 50 1.78 5.19 -3.34
C ASP A 50 1.20 4.69 -2.02
N ARG A 51 -0.12 4.44 -1.99
CA ARG A 51 -0.83 3.98 -0.79
C ARG A 51 -1.73 2.79 -1.12
N LEU A 52 -1.49 1.68 -0.43
CA LEU A 52 -2.30 0.48 -0.55
C LEU A 52 -3.20 0.34 0.68
N GLU A 53 -4.51 0.15 0.47
CA GLU A 53 -5.48 -0.17 1.51
C GLU A 53 -6.14 -1.51 1.21
N VAL A 54 -5.92 -2.51 2.06
CA VAL A 54 -6.63 -3.80 1.97
C VAL A 54 -7.74 -3.77 3.00
N GLY A 55 -8.99 -3.65 2.57
CA GLY A 55 -10.14 -3.64 3.46
C GLY A 55 -10.44 -5.00 4.07
N GLU A 56 -11.41 -5.07 4.98
CA GLU A 56 -11.66 -6.24 5.85
C GLU A 56 -11.98 -7.53 5.07
N HIS A 57 -12.64 -7.39 3.91
CA HIS A 57 -12.97 -8.49 3.00
C HIS A 57 -11.95 -8.68 1.89
N GLY A 58 -10.93 -7.82 1.83
CA GLY A 58 -9.86 -7.89 0.84
C GLY A 58 -8.97 -9.11 1.04
N ILE A 59 -8.75 -9.87 -0.04
CA ILE A 59 -7.77 -10.95 -0.09
C ILE A 59 -6.76 -10.59 -1.17
N MET A 60 -5.52 -10.32 -0.75
CA MET A 60 -4.44 -9.96 -1.64
C MET A 60 -3.42 -11.10 -1.74
N ARG A 61 -3.09 -11.51 -2.96
CA ARG A 61 -2.08 -12.52 -3.29
C ARG A 61 -1.07 -11.95 -4.27
N SER A 62 -0.11 -11.18 -3.76
CA SER A 62 0.78 -10.39 -4.60
C SER A 62 2.07 -10.03 -3.89
N ASP A 63 3.10 -9.79 -4.69
CA ASP A 63 4.28 -9.04 -4.28
C ASP A 63 4.09 -7.58 -4.67
N VAL A 64 4.21 -6.66 -3.70
CA VAL A 64 3.94 -5.24 -3.92
C VAL A 64 4.96 -4.35 -3.23
N GLU A 65 5.35 -3.27 -3.93
CA GLU A 65 6.13 -2.17 -3.38
C GLU A 65 5.28 -0.90 -3.32
N VAL A 66 5.12 -0.35 -2.12
CA VAL A 66 4.33 0.86 -1.86
C VAL A 66 5.06 1.82 -0.91
N LYS A 67 4.63 3.09 -0.86
CA LYS A 67 5.13 4.03 0.17
C LYS A 67 4.47 3.80 1.52
N SER A 68 3.15 3.57 1.52
CA SER A 68 2.40 3.27 2.74
C SER A 68 1.37 2.18 2.51
N ALA A 69 1.12 1.37 3.54
CA ALA A 69 0.14 0.29 3.47
C ALA A 69 -0.76 0.29 4.71
N LEU A 70 -2.06 0.09 4.51
CA LEU A 70 -3.06 -0.09 5.55
C LEU A 70 -3.76 -1.43 5.32
N ILE A 71 -3.62 -2.36 6.26
CA ILE A 71 -4.11 -3.73 6.11
C ILE A 71 -5.17 -4.02 7.18
N LEU A 72 -6.41 -4.19 6.74
CA LEU A 72 -7.55 -4.66 7.53
C LEU A 72 -7.93 -6.11 7.19
N GLY A 73 -7.67 -6.55 5.96
CA GLY A 73 -8.04 -7.87 5.45
C GLY A 73 -6.94 -8.93 5.53
N ARG A 74 -6.90 -9.78 4.50
CA ARG A 74 -5.95 -10.89 4.37
C ARG A 74 -4.92 -10.62 3.29
N VAL A 75 -3.65 -10.81 3.62
CA VAL A 75 -2.56 -10.69 2.66
C VAL A 75 -1.72 -11.96 2.67
N HIS A 76 -1.46 -12.48 1.48
CA HIS A 76 -0.52 -13.55 1.23
C HIS A 76 0.52 -13.06 0.21
N GLY A 77 1.81 -13.11 0.54
CA GLY A 77 2.88 -12.62 -0.33
C GLY A 77 3.76 -11.56 0.33
N SER A 78 4.61 -10.90 -0.46
CA SER A 78 5.59 -9.96 0.06
C SER A 78 5.09 -8.52 -0.02
N ILE A 79 5.15 -7.78 1.08
CA ILE A 79 4.82 -6.35 1.13
C ILE A 79 6.08 -5.56 1.43
N ARG A 80 6.49 -4.70 0.51
CA ARG A 80 7.57 -3.74 0.71
C ARG A 80 7.00 -2.33 0.86
N ALA A 81 6.94 -1.84 2.09
CA ALA A 81 6.47 -0.49 2.40
C ALA A 81 7.66 0.44 2.71
N LEU A 82 7.97 1.39 1.83
CA LEU A 82 9.11 2.30 2.02
C LEU A 82 8.95 3.22 3.25
N GLY A 83 7.70 3.48 3.65
CA GLY A 83 7.35 4.26 4.83
C GLY A 83 6.73 3.41 5.93
N VAL A 84 5.43 3.62 6.16
CA VAL A 84 4.68 3.01 7.25
C VAL A 84 3.73 1.93 6.75
N ILE A 85 3.71 0.79 7.44
CA ILE A 85 2.66 -0.21 7.33
C ILE A 85 1.83 -0.25 8.60
N GLU A 86 0.52 -0.09 8.45
CA GLU A 86 -0.48 -0.12 9.51
C GLU A 86 -1.30 -1.40 9.40
N MET A 87 -1.20 -2.26 10.41
CA MET A 87 -1.97 -3.49 10.52
C MET A 87 -3.09 -3.26 11.52
N LYS A 88 -4.33 -3.28 11.05
CA LYS A 88 -5.53 -3.06 11.86
C LYS A 88 -6.04 -4.35 12.49
N THR A 89 -6.80 -4.19 13.55
CA THR A 89 -7.41 -5.28 14.33
C THR A 89 -8.11 -6.29 13.42
N GLY A 90 -7.79 -7.59 13.57
CA GLY A 90 -8.41 -8.68 12.81
C GLY A 90 -7.78 -8.98 11.45
N CYS A 91 -6.76 -8.23 11.02
CA CYS A 91 -6.06 -8.52 9.78
C CYS A 91 -5.18 -9.78 9.91
N ARG A 92 -4.96 -10.45 8.77
CA ARG A 92 -4.14 -11.67 8.68
C ARG A 92 -3.12 -11.55 7.58
N ILE A 93 -1.84 -11.59 7.94
CA ILE A 93 -0.74 -11.48 6.99
C ILE A 93 0.09 -12.75 7.06
N GLU A 94 0.26 -13.39 5.90
CA GLU A 94 1.07 -14.58 5.71
C GLU A 94 2.10 -14.32 4.61
N GLY A 95 3.31 -13.91 5.01
CA GLY A 95 4.37 -13.57 4.06
C GLY A 95 5.41 -12.62 4.63
N ASP A 96 6.28 -12.13 3.77
CA ASP A 96 7.41 -11.28 4.13
C ASP A 96 7.02 -9.80 4.08
N VAL A 97 7.19 -9.08 5.21
CA VAL A 97 6.94 -7.65 5.30
C VAL A 97 8.26 -6.92 5.48
N THR A 98 8.53 -5.96 4.60
CA THR A 98 9.69 -5.09 4.68
C THR A 98 9.23 -3.65 4.81
N ALA A 99 9.52 -2.97 5.92
CA ALA A 99 9.05 -1.61 6.14
C ALA A 99 9.97 -0.74 7.01
N THR A 100 9.91 0.59 6.86
CA THR A 100 10.65 1.51 7.75
C THR A 100 9.97 1.64 9.11
N SER A 101 8.63 1.64 9.14
CA SER A 101 7.84 1.69 10.37
C SER A 101 6.67 0.72 10.28
N VAL A 102 6.47 -0.06 11.34
CA VAL A 102 5.40 -1.07 11.43
C VAL A 102 4.54 -0.76 12.64
N VAL A 103 3.25 -0.52 12.41
CA VAL A 103 2.25 -0.28 13.46
C VAL A 103 1.29 -1.45 13.46
N MET A 104 1.24 -2.20 14.56
CA MET A 104 0.33 -3.34 14.72
C MET A 104 -0.67 -3.05 15.83
N GLU A 105 -1.96 -3.13 15.52
CA GLU A 105 -3.01 -3.08 16.53
C GLU A 105 -3.15 -4.43 17.26
N PRO A 106 -3.72 -4.44 18.48
CA PRO A 106 -4.02 -5.67 19.20
C PRO A 106 -4.95 -6.58 18.38
N GLY A 107 -4.63 -7.88 18.32
CA GLY A 107 -5.46 -8.87 17.61
C GLY A 107 -5.11 -9.05 16.13
N VAL A 108 -4.03 -8.44 15.65
CA VAL A 108 -3.43 -8.76 14.34
C VAL A 108 -2.80 -10.16 14.37
N PHE A 109 -3.01 -10.93 13.29
CA PHE A 109 -2.31 -12.19 13.07
C PHE A 109 -1.26 -12.02 11.97
N PHE A 110 0.01 -11.98 12.35
CA PHE A 110 1.13 -11.87 11.42
C PHE A 110 1.98 -13.16 11.47
N THR A 111 2.24 -13.76 10.31
CA THR A 111 3.11 -14.93 10.17
C THR A 111 4.05 -14.73 8.98
N GLY A 112 5.35 -14.65 9.26
CA GLY A 112 6.39 -14.54 8.24
C GLY A 112 7.60 -13.76 8.74
N ARG A 113 8.41 -13.27 7.80
CA ARG A 113 9.60 -12.46 8.14
C ARG A 113 9.23 -10.98 8.13
N CYS A 114 9.62 -10.26 9.17
CA CYS A 114 9.54 -8.80 9.20
C CYS A 114 10.96 -8.23 9.13
N THR A 115 11.24 -7.42 8.10
CA THR A 115 12.52 -6.75 7.91
C THR A 115 12.31 -5.24 8.05
N MET A 116 13.00 -4.62 9.00
CA MET A 116 12.93 -3.18 9.16
C MET A 116 13.94 -2.50 8.22
N LEU A 117 13.49 -1.52 7.43
CA LEU A 117 14.36 -0.70 6.59
C LEU A 117 14.95 0.44 7.42
N GLU A 118 16.28 0.48 7.50
CA GLU A 118 17.02 1.57 8.14
C GLU A 118 17.33 2.61 7.04
N ASN A 119 16.66 3.77 7.09
CA ASN A 119 16.59 4.84 6.06
C ASN A 119 15.49 4.65 4.99
N GLY A 120 14.40 5.42 5.14
CA GLY A 120 13.26 5.46 4.20
C GLY A 120 13.53 6.14 2.86
N ALA A 121 14.68 5.88 2.21
CA ALA A 121 15.07 6.56 0.98
C ALA A 121 15.75 5.70 -0.10
N GLU A 122 15.88 4.37 0.06
CA GLU A 122 16.48 3.53 -1.00
C GLU A 122 15.58 2.37 -1.41
N ALA A 123 14.54 2.72 -2.17
CA ALA A 123 14.23 2.07 -3.44
C ALA A 123 12.97 2.70 -4.02
N MET A 124 13.15 3.55 -5.01
CA MET A 124 12.33 3.53 -6.21
C MET A 124 13.25 3.94 -7.35
N GLU A 125 14.11 3.01 -7.78
CA GLU A 125 14.69 3.12 -9.12
C GLU A 125 13.60 2.68 -10.10
N TYR A 126 12.68 3.60 -10.37
CA TYR A 126 11.70 3.41 -11.41
C TYR A 126 12.47 3.36 -12.73
N GLY A 127 12.63 2.16 -13.29
CA GLY A 127 13.30 1.93 -14.57
C GLY A 127 12.74 2.87 -15.63
N THR A 128 13.47 3.95 -15.91
CA THR A 128 13.25 4.86 -17.02
C THR A 128 13.64 4.19 -18.34
N GLU A 129 12.98 3.09 -18.70
CA GLU A 129 13.31 2.34 -19.92
C GLU A 129 12.18 2.30 -20.97
N PHE A 130 11.05 2.97 -20.72
CA PHE A 130 9.99 3.12 -21.73
C PHE A 130 9.99 4.45 -22.51
N ALA A 131 10.96 5.36 -22.29
CA ALA A 131 11.03 6.65 -22.99
C ALA A 131 12.03 6.74 -24.15
N ARG A 132 12.65 5.62 -24.56
CA ARG A 132 13.53 5.56 -25.75
C ARG A 132 13.07 4.51 -26.74
N ALA A 133 11.89 4.71 -27.30
CA ALA A 133 11.50 4.05 -28.54
C ALA A 133 10.70 5.01 -29.41
N ARG A 134 11.41 5.81 -30.21
CA ARG A 134 11.30 5.91 -31.68
C ARG A 134 11.83 7.26 -32.17
N ASP A 135 13.03 7.21 -32.75
CA ASP A 135 13.42 8.05 -33.89
C ASP A 135 12.48 7.82 -35.08
#